data_AF-A0A962FLT6-F1
#
_entry.id   AF-A0A962FLT6-F1
#
_cell.length_a   1.000
_cell.length_b   1.000
_cell.length_c   1.000
_cell.angle_alpha   90.00
_cell.angle_beta   90.00
_cell.angle_gamma   90.00
#
_symmetry.space_group_name_H-M   'P 1'
#
loop_
_entity.id
_entity.type
_entity.pdbx_description
1 polymer ?
#
loop_
_entity_poly.entity_id
_entity_poly.type
_entity_poly.pdbx_seq_one_letter_code
_entity_poly.pdbx_strand_id
1 'polypeptide(L)'
;MARSAQRHTDLKDMSFETALKELEQIVQRLETGRVELEESISIYERGDALKAHCERLLKQAEAKVEKLTLSPEGKPDGSEPLEPEQG
;
A
#
# COMPACT_ATOMS: atom_id res chain seq x y z
N MET A 1 -3.98 26.13 -5.49
CA MET A 1 -2.95 25.41 -6.28
C MET A 1 -1.79 24.88 -5.42
N ALA A 2 -1.05 25.72 -4.68
CA ALA A 2 0.12 25.27 -3.88
C ALA A 2 -0.18 24.16 -2.84
N ARG A 3 -1.34 24.22 -2.17
CA ARG A 3 -1.75 23.22 -1.16
C ARG A 3 -1.95 21.81 -1.73
N SER A 4 -2.43 21.67 -2.97
CA SER A 4 -2.59 20.37 -3.61
C SER A 4 -1.26 19.77 -4.05
N ALA A 5 -0.32 20.59 -4.54
CA ALA A 5 1.03 20.13 -4.89
C ALA A 5 1.79 19.60 -3.67
N GLN A 6 1.66 20.25 -2.51
CA GLN A 6 2.29 19.81 -1.25
C GLN A 6 1.75 18.43 -0.79
N ARG A 7 0.43 18.23 -0.84
CA ARG A 7 -0.23 16.96 -0.49
C ARG A 7 0.22 15.78 -1.34
N HIS A 8 0.54 16.01 -2.63
CA HIS A 8 1.00 14.97 -3.54
C HIS A 8 2.50 14.65 -3.40
N THR A 9 3.31 15.62 -2.96
CA THR A 9 4.75 15.42 -2.79
C THR A 9 5.04 14.58 -1.54
N ASP A 10 4.31 14.85 -0.46
CA ASP A 10 4.33 14.05 0.79
C ASP A 10 4.03 12.56 0.54
N LEU A 11 3.06 12.25 -0.32
CA LEU A 11 2.66 10.88 -0.61
C LEU A 11 3.78 10.03 -1.23
N LYS A 12 4.65 10.61 -2.08
CA LYS A 12 5.68 9.82 -2.79
C LYS A 12 6.64 9.13 -1.85
N ASP A 13 6.95 9.77 -0.73
CA ASP A 13 7.93 9.31 0.25
C ASP A 13 7.31 8.51 1.41
N MET A 14 5.97 8.40 1.45
CA MET A 14 5.26 7.62 2.46
C MET A 14 5.49 6.11 2.28
N SER A 15 5.75 5.43 3.40
CA SER A 15 5.74 3.96 3.47
C SER A 15 4.32 3.40 3.28
N PHE A 16 4.21 2.12 2.93
CA PHE A 16 2.92 1.43 2.82
C PHE A 16 2.13 1.50 4.13
N GLU A 17 2.75 1.15 5.25
CA GLU A 17 2.10 1.13 6.57
C GLU A 17 1.59 2.51 6.98
N THR A 18 2.36 3.57 6.68
CA THR A 18 1.94 4.94 6.98
C THR A 18 0.75 5.34 6.12
N ALA A 19 0.77 5.04 4.82
CA ALA A 19 -0.31 5.37 3.91
C ALA A 19 -1.60 4.59 4.22
N LEU A 20 -1.47 3.30 4.56
CA LEU A 20 -2.60 2.46 4.97
C LEU A 20 -3.25 3.00 6.25
N LYS A 21 -2.44 3.32 7.27
CA LYS A 21 -2.94 3.87 8.53
C LYS A 21 -3.69 5.19 8.34
N GLU A 22 -3.19 6.08 7.48
CA GLU A 22 -3.89 7.34 7.18
C GLU A 22 -5.22 7.07 6.45
N LEU A 23 -5.22 6.12 5.51
CA LEU A 23 -6.42 5.73 4.78
C LEU A 23 -7.49 5.17 5.72
N GLU A 24 -7.12 4.30 6.67
CA GLU A 24 -8.02 3.76 7.70
C GLU A 24 -8.63 4.88 8.56
N GLN A 25 -7.83 5.87 8.95
CA GLN A 25 -8.31 7.04 9.69
C GLN A 25 -9.32 7.86 8.87
N ILE A 26 -9.09 8.03 7.57
CA ILE A 26 -10.04 8.72 6.68
C ILE A 26 -11.35 7.97 6.59
N VAL A 27 -11.31 6.65 6.40
CA VAL A 27 -12.51 5.79 6.35
C VAL A 27 -13.29 5.92 7.65
N GLN A 28 -12.62 5.77 8.80
CA GLN A 28 -13.25 5.91 10.11
C GLN A 28 -13.94 7.28 10.27
N ARG A 29 -13.30 8.36 9.82
CA ARG A 29 -13.88 9.71 9.89
C ARG A 29 -15.12 9.84 9.01
N LEU A 30 -15.07 9.35 7.78
CA LEU A 30 -16.20 9.36 6.86
C LEU A 30 -17.39 8.56 7.42
N GLU A 31 -17.12 7.39 8.02
CA GLU A 31 -18.15 6.54 8.63
C GLU A 31 -18.86 7.18 9.81
N THR A 32 -18.19 8.09 10.55
CA THR A 32 -18.84 8.79 11.66
C THR A 32 -19.93 9.77 11.20
N GLY A 33 -19.93 10.18 9.93
CA GLY A 33 -20.89 11.13 9.37
C GLY A 33 -20.84 12.55 9.96
N ARG A 34 -19.82 12.88 10.76
CA ARG A 34 -19.66 14.19 11.44
C ARG A 34 -18.74 15.16 10.70
N VAL A 35 -18.61 14.99 9.39
CA VAL A 35 -17.69 15.78 8.57
C VAL A 35 -18.50 16.75 7.73
N GLU A 36 -18.12 18.03 7.74
CA GLU A 36 -18.74 19.04 6.87
C GLU A 36 -18.57 18.64 5.39
N LEU A 37 -19.48 19.08 4.52
CA LEU A 37 -19.48 18.67 3.10
C LEU A 37 -18.15 18.98 2.40
N GLU A 38 -17.62 20.19 2.59
CA GLU A 38 -16.37 20.63 1.95
C GLU A 38 -15.18 19.83 2.47
N GLU A 39 -15.15 19.51 3.76
CA GLU A 39 -14.13 18.65 4.35
C GLU A 39 -14.26 17.20 3.86
N SER A 40 -15.49 16.70 3.69
CA SER A 40 -15.79 15.37 3.16
C SER A 40 -15.19 15.15 1.78
N ILE A 41 -15.30 16.16 0.91
CA ILE A 41 -14.68 16.15 -0.43
C ILE A 41 -13.16 16.09 -0.30
N SER A 42 -12.56 16.93 0.55
CA SER A 42 -11.10 16.96 0.71
C SER A 42 -10.52 15.66 1.29
N ILE A 43 -11.19 15.03 2.25
CA ILE A 43 -10.72 13.76 2.82
C ILE A 43 -10.94 12.60 1.86
N TYR A 44 -12.00 12.64 1.03
CA TYR A 44 -12.21 11.66 -0.04
C TYR A 44 -11.09 11.72 -1.08
N GLU A 45 -10.73 12.91 -1.57
CA GLU A 45 -9.62 13.09 -2.51
C GLU A 45 -8.29 12.56 -1.95
N ARG A 46 -8.02 12.83 -0.66
CA ARG A 46 -6.82 12.30 0.01
C ARG A 46 -6.87 10.78 0.12
N GLY A 47 -8.03 10.21 0.44
CA GLY A 47 -8.25 8.77 0.50
C GLY A 47 -8.00 8.08 -0.84
N ASP A 48 -8.50 8.65 -1.95
CA ASP A 48 -8.26 8.11 -3.30
C ASP A 48 -6.76 8.14 -3.67
N ALA A 49 -6.08 9.23 -3.34
CA ALA A 49 -4.64 9.34 -3.56
C ALA A 49 -3.82 8.34 -2.73
N LEU A 50 -4.19 8.12 -1.45
CA LEU A 50 -3.58 7.10 -0.58
C LEU A 50 -3.82 5.69 -1.11
N LYS A 51 -5.04 5.37 -1.56
CA LYS A 51 -5.39 4.09 -2.17
C LYS A 51 -4.51 3.82 -3.40
N ALA A 52 -4.42 4.78 -4.32
CA ALA A 52 -3.59 4.65 -5.52
C ALA A 52 -2.10 4.44 -5.17
N HIS A 53 -1.61 5.11 -4.12
CA HIS A 53 -0.24 4.94 -3.63
C HIS A 53 0.00 3.54 -3.05
N CYS A 54 -0.92 3.04 -2.22
CA CYS A 54 -0.85 1.68 -1.67
C CYS A 54 -0.84 0.62 -2.77
N GLU A 55 -1.73 0.73 -3.76
CA GLU A 55 -1.77 -0.18 -4.92
C GLU A 55 -0.45 -0.18 -5.69
N ARG A 56 0.16 1.00 -5.88
CA ARG A 56 1.46 1.12 -6.55
C ARG A 56 2.56 0.41 -5.76
N LEU A 57 2.60 0.57 -4.44
CA LEU A 57 3.60 -0.08 -3.60
C LEU A 57 3.43 -1.61 -3.61
N LEU A 58 2.19 -2.11 -3.55
CA LEU A 58 1.90 -3.54 -3.63
C LEU A 58 2.35 -4.13 -4.97
N LYS A 59 2.01 -3.49 -6.10
CA LYS A 59 2.49 -3.91 -7.43
C LYS A 59 4.02 -3.96 -7.52
N GLN A 60 4.71 -2.98 -6.90
CA GLN A 60 6.17 -2.97 -6.87
C GLN A 60 6.74 -4.10 -6.01
N ALA A 61 6.09 -4.45 -4.89
CA ALA A 61 6.49 -5.57 -4.05
C ALA A 61 6.27 -6.91 -4.78
N GLU A 62 5.12 -7.10 -5.41
CA GLU A 62 4.79 -8.29 -6.20
C GLU A 62 5.81 -8.52 -7.32
N ALA A 63 6.10 -7.49 -8.12
CA ALA A 63 7.10 -7.58 -9.20
C ALA A 63 8.52 -7.88 -8.69
N LYS A 64 8.85 -7.54 -7.44
CA LYS A 64 10.13 -7.92 -6.82
C LYS A 64 10.13 -9.40 -6.44
N VAL A 65 9.05 -9.89 -5.84
CA VAL A 65 8.90 -11.31 -5.48
C VAL A 65 8.97 -12.19 -6.72
N GLU A 66 8.24 -11.83 -7.78
CA GLU A 66 8.24 -12.56 -9.06
C GLU A 66 9.65 -12.67 -9.68
N LYS A 67 10.46 -11.61 -9.61
CA LYS A 67 11.85 -11.64 -10.09
C LYS A 67 12.74 -12.57 -9.26
N LEU A 68 12.51 -12.66 -7.95
CA LEU A 68 13.27 -13.56 -7.08
C LEU A 68 12.92 -15.02 -7.36
N THR A 69 11.64 -15.32 -7.59
CA THR A 69 11.17 -16.69 -7.87
C THR A 69 11.54 -17.19 -9.27
N LEU A 70 11.71 -16.30 -10.25
CA LEU A 70 12.04 -16.63 -11.65
C LEU A 70 13.55 -16.63 -11.96
N SER A 71 14.44 -16.64 -10.96
CA SER A 71 15.89 -16.77 -11.19
C SER A 71 16.21 -18.07 -11.98
N PRO A 72 17.14 -18.03 -12.95
CA PRO A 72 17.24 -18.98 -14.07
C PRO A 72 17.62 -20.43 -13.71
N GLU A 73 17.84 -20.76 -12.44
CA GLU A 73 18.17 -22.11 -11.99
C GLU A 73 16.97 -22.89 -11.43
N GLY A 74 15.76 -22.30 -11.37
CA GLY A 74 14.55 -23.02 -10.96
C GLY A 74 14.61 -23.63 -9.56
N LYS A 75 15.55 -23.19 -8.73
CA LYS A 75 15.71 -23.63 -7.34
C LYS A 75 15.18 -22.54 -6.41
N PRO A 76 14.09 -22.77 -5.65
CA PRO A 76 13.76 -21.90 -4.54
C PRO A 76 14.90 -21.98 -3.51
N ASP A 77 15.63 -20.89 -3.32
CA ASP A 77 16.77 -20.76 -2.39
C ASP A 77 16.36 -20.80 -0.89
N GLY A 78 15.10 -21.11 -0.59
CA GLY A 78 14.56 -20.97 0.77
C GLY A 78 13.56 -22.05 1.19
N SER A 79 13.45 -23.16 0.46
CA SER A 79 12.72 -24.33 0.95
C SER A 79 13.69 -25.48 1.10
N GLU A 80 14.20 -25.71 2.30
CA GLU A 80 14.68 -27.04 2.66
C GLU A 80 13.54 -28.02 2.38
N PRO A 81 13.76 -29.07 1.57
CA PRO A 81 12.79 -30.14 1.44
C PRO A 81 12.52 -30.69 2.84
N LEU A 82 11.27 -30.64 3.28
CA LEU A 82 10.84 -31.40 4.44
C LEU A 82 11.04 -32.87 4.07
N GLU A 83 12.15 -33.47 4.51
CA GLU A 83 12.37 -34.90 4.39
C GLU A 83 11.14 -35.61 4.97
N PRO A 84 10.48 -36.50 4.21
CA PRO A 84 9.46 -37.34 4.81
C PRO A 84 10.18 -38.23 5.82
N GLU A 85 9.92 -38.01 7.12
CA GLU A 85 10.32 -38.93 8.18
C GLU A 85 9.80 -40.32 7.80
N GLN A 86 10.72 -41.17 7.35
CA GLN A 86 10.46 -42.58 7.08
C GLN A 86 10.69 -43.35 8.37
N GLY A 87 9.62 -43.95 8.89
CA GLY A 87 9.69 -45.06 9.85
C GLY A 87 9.00 -44.79 11.17
#